data_AF-A0A7C0WEK6-F1
#
_entry.id   AF-A0A7C0WEK6-F1
#
_cell.length_a   1.000
_cell.length_b   1.000
_cell.length_c   1.000
_cell.angle_alpha   90.00
_cell.angle_beta   90.00
_cell.angle_gamma   90.00
#
_symmetry.space_group_name_H-M   'P 1'
#
loop_
_entity.id
_entity.type
_entity.pdbx_description
1 polymer ?
#
loop_
_entity_poly.entity_id
_entity_poly.type
_entity_poly.pdbx_seq_one_letter_code
_entity_poly.pdbx_strand_id
1 'polypeptide(L)'
;MHPLQSFASSKNNGSPFKDIIISVEGEKRAVTTAGKIAADLGAECLHIKTEAKILYHAAAATASNYLVTLLYLSLKLIEAAGISENNGLRILKPLIDGTLSNIEKVGITKALTGPIDRGDIETIERHLSEIRTKAPELVSTYKSFGFHTIDIAIAKGTLSELSAQRLRKILEKQ
;
A
#
# COMPACT_ATOMS: atom_id res chain seq x y z
N MET A 1 -3.95 -23.67 4.42
CA MET A 1 -4.75 -23.02 3.36
C MET A 1 -5.13 -21.63 3.85
N HIS A 2 -4.95 -20.58 3.04
CA HIS A 2 -5.22 -19.19 3.42
C HIS A 2 -5.77 -18.41 2.21
N PRO A 3 -7.07 -18.04 2.20
CA PRO A 3 -7.65 -17.17 1.17
C PRO A 3 -7.07 -15.76 1.25
N LEU A 4 -6.47 -15.28 0.16
CA LEU A 4 -5.86 -13.96 0.07
C LEU A 4 -6.92 -12.94 -0.36
N GLN A 5 -7.79 -12.55 0.59
CA GLN A 5 -8.88 -11.61 0.32
C GLN A 5 -9.26 -10.84 1.59
N SER A 6 -9.72 -9.59 1.43
CA SER A 6 -10.31 -8.80 2.51
C SER A 6 -11.81 -9.10 2.64
N PHE A 7 -12.20 -9.81 3.69
CA PHE A 7 -13.61 -10.15 3.95
C PHE A 7 -14.24 -9.14 4.91
N ALA A 8 -14.69 -7.99 4.40
CA ALA A 8 -15.55 -7.07 5.15
C ALA A 8 -17.01 -7.28 4.73
N SER A 9 -17.83 -7.85 5.65
CA SER A 9 -19.29 -8.10 5.57
C SER A 9 -19.94 -7.89 4.19
N SER A 10 -20.20 -8.98 3.48
CA SER A 10 -20.66 -8.89 2.10
C SER A 10 -22.16 -9.06 1.94
N LYS A 11 -22.83 -8.01 1.42
CA LYS A 11 -23.85 -8.20 0.37
C LYS A 11 -23.14 -8.65 -0.91
N ASN A 12 -22.56 -9.85 -0.94
CA ASN A 12 -22.02 -10.43 -2.17
C ASN A 12 -23.12 -11.23 -2.85
N ASN A 13 -23.42 -10.93 -4.10
CA ASN A 13 -24.35 -11.70 -4.92
C ASN A 13 -23.73 -13.03 -5.44
N GLY A 14 -22.59 -13.48 -4.89
CA GLY A 14 -21.84 -14.66 -5.34
C GLY A 14 -20.78 -15.16 -4.34
N SER A 15 -20.04 -16.21 -4.72
CA SER A 15 -19.00 -16.82 -3.88
C SER A 15 -17.86 -15.84 -3.61
N PRO A 16 -17.48 -15.58 -2.34
CA PRO A 16 -16.39 -14.67 -2.00
C PRO A 16 -14.99 -15.27 -2.27
N PHE A 17 -14.94 -16.52 -2.75
CA PHE A 17 -13.71 -17.24 -3.08
C PHE A 17 -13.45 -17.33 -4.59
N LYS A 18 -14.38 -16.86 -5.43
CA LYS A 18 -14.17 -16.91 -6.87
C LYS A 18 -13.11 -15.89 -7.29
N ASP A 19 -12.20 -16.29 -8.19
CA ASP A 19 -11.17 -15.44 -8.81
C ASP A 19 -10.17 -14.82 -7.80
N ILE A 20 -10.04 -15.39 -6.60
CA ILE A 20 -8.99 -15.02 -5.63
C ILE A 20 -7.87 -16.05 -5.62
N ILE A 21 -6.74 -15.68 -5.01
CA ILE A 21 -5.68 -16.62 -4.68
C ILE A 21 -5.97 -17.26 -3.31
N ILE A 22 -5.85 -18.58 -3.23
CA ILE A 22 -5.79 -19.32 -1.97
C ILE A 22 -4.41 -19.95 -1.86
N SER A 23 -3.63 -19.55 -0.86
CA SER A 23 -2.33 -20.19 -0.62
C SER A 23 -2.46 -21.48 0.17
N VAL A 24 -1.66 -22.49 -0.18
CA VAL A 24 -1.62 -23.80 0.46
C VAL A 24 -0.19 -24.16 0.87
N GLU A 25 -0.07 -24.80 2.02
CA GLU A 25 1.20 -25.28 2.58
C GLU A 25 0.90 -26.43 3.55
N GLY A 26 1.87 -27.30 3.78
CA GLY A 26 1.75 -28.49 4.64
C GLY A 26 2.23 -29.77 3.95
N GLU A 27 1.83 -30.92 4.47
CA GLU A 27 2.19 -32.21 3.89
C GLU A 27 1.61 -32.42 2.49
N LYS A 28 2.31 -33.19 1.64
CA LYS A 28 1.95 -33.42 0.23
C LYS A 28 0.48 -33.82 0.03
N ARG A 29 -0.05 -34.72 0.87
CA ARG A 29 -1.46 -35.15 0.79
C ARG A 29 -2.42 -34.02 1.13
N ALA A 30 -2.13 -33.25 2.18
CA ALA A 30 -2.95 -32.11 2.61
C ALA A 30 -2.94 -31.00 1.55
N VAL A 31 -1.77 -30.66 0.99
CA VAL A 31 -1.63 -29.67 -0.10
C VAL A 31 -2.44 -30.09 -1.33
N THR A 32 -2.38 -31.37 -1.71
CA THR A 32 -3.15 -31.90 -2.84
C THR A 32 -4.67 -31.75 -2.60
N THR A 33 -5.15 -32.09 -1.40
CA THR A 33 -6.56 -31.93 -1.05
C THR A 33 -6.97 -30.46 -1.00
N ALA A 34 -6.16 -29.60 -0.38
CA ALA A 34 -6.44 -28.16 -0.30
C ALA A 34 -6.47 -27.50 -1.69
N GLY A 35 -5.64 -27.95 -2.63
CA GLY A 35 -5.68 -27.48 -4.01
C GLY A 35 -6.98 -27.83 -4.74
N LYS A 36 -7.54 -29.02 -4.50
CA LYS A 36 -8.87 -29.40 -5.03
C LYS A 36 -9.97 -28.52 -4.44
N ILE A 37 -9.93 -28.29 -3.13
CA ILE A 37 -10.88 -27.39 -2.45
C ILE A 37 -10.82 -25.98 -3.05
N ALA A 38 -9.62 -25.43 -3.28
CA ALA A 38 -9.47 -24.12 -3.90
C ALA A 38 -10.09 -24.08 -5.31
N ALA A 39 -9.84 -25.11 -6.12
CA ALA A 39 -10.42 -25.22 -7.46
C ALA A 39 -11.95 -25.32 -7.44
N ASP A 40 -12.52 -26.12 -6.53
CA ASP A 40 -13.98 -26.27 -6.35
C ASP A 40 -14.64 -24.94 -5.92
N LEU A 41 -13.90 -24.08 -5.21
CA LEU A 41 -14.33 -22.74 -4.82
C LEU A 41 -14.20 -21.70 -5.93
N GLY A 42 -13.61 -22.06 -7.09
CA GLY A 42 -13.32 -21.15 -8.19
C GLY A 42 -12.12 -20.22 -7.92
N ALA A 43 -11.25 -20.60 -6.99
CA ALA A 43 -10.03 -19.88 -6.66
C ALA A 43 -8.81 -20.46 -7.38
N GLU A 44 -7.79 -19.64 -7.59
CA GLU A 44 -6.48 -20.11 -7.99
C GLU A 44 -5.70 -20.58 -6.76
N CYS A 45 -5.04 -21.74 -6.87
CA CYS A 45 -4.25 -22.32 -5.79
C CYS A 45 -2.77 -21.95 -5.93
N LEU A 46 -2.21 -21.32 -4.89
CA LEU A 46 -0.79 -21.00 -4.81
C LEU A 46 -0.09 -21.87 -3.75
N HIS A 47 0.82 -22.75 -4.15
CA HIS A 47 1.64 -23.50 -3.18
C HIS A 47 2.79 -22.62 -2.68
N ILE A 48 2.87 -22.44 -1.36
CA ILE A 48 4.00 -21.77 -0.70
C ILE A 48 4.74 -22.75 0.22
N LYS A 49 6.04 -22.52 0.43
CA LYS A 49 6.78 -23.27 1.44
C LYS A 49 6.29 -22.89 2.84
N THR A 50 6.27 -23.85 3.77
CA THR A 50 5.80 -23.62 5.15
C THR A 50 6.59 -22.50 5.84
N GLU A 51 7.90 -22.43 5.63
CA GLU A 51 8.77 -21.38 6.17
C GLU A 51 8.45 -19.98 5.59
N ALA A 52 7.86 -19.89 4.39
CA ALA A 52 7.51 -18.61 3.77
C ALA A 52 6.17 -18.05 4.28
N LYS A 53 5.37 -18.84 5.00
CA LYS A 53 4.01 -18.50 5.43
C LYS A 53 3.93 -17.18 6.20
N ILE A 54 4.87 -16.96 7.12
CA ILE A 54 4.88 -15.77 7.98
C ILE A 54 5.09 -14.51 7.13
N LEU A 55 6.12 -14.52 6.27
CA LEU A 55 6.42 -13.37 5.42
C LEU A 55 5.34 -13.15 4.35
N TYR A 56 4.79 -14.22 3.79
CA TYR A 56 3.64 -14.16 2.87
C TYR A 56 2.44 -13.45 3.51
N HIS A 57 2.09 -13.80 4.76
CA HIS A 57 0.99 -13.15 5.46
C HIS A 57 1.30 -11.70 5.83
N ALA A 58 2.54 -11.38 6.20
CA ALA A 58 2.96 -10.00 6.43
C ALA A 58 2.84 -9.14 5.16
N ALA A 59 3.19 -9.70 3.99
CA ALA A 59 2.98 -9.03 2.70
C ALA A 59 1.49 -8.79 2.42
N ALA A 60 0.62 -9.77 2.70
CA ALA A 60 -0.82 -9.62 2.59
C ALA A 60 -1.36 -8.50 3.49
N ALA A 61 -0.99 -8.51 4.77
CA ALA A 61 -1.37 -7.46 5.72
C ALA A 61 -0.87 -6.07 5.30
N THR A 62 0.31 -5.99 4.69
CA THR A 62 0.85 -4.73 4.16
C THR A 62 0.00 -4.22 2.98
N ALA A 63 -0.42 -5.11 2.08
CA ALA A 63 -1.23 -4.76 0.93
C ALA A 63 -2.71 -4.45 1.29
N SER A 64 -3.25 -5.00 2.37
CA SER A 64 -4.65 -4.79 2.78
C SER A 64 -4.80 -3.86 3.99
N ASN A 65 -4.24 -4.22 5.13
CA ASN A 65 -4.47 -3.54 6.40
C ASN A 65 -3.81 -2.16 6.38
N TYR A 66 -2.55 -2.09 5.93
CA TYR A 66 -1.83 -0.82 5.88
C TYR A 66 -2.31 0.08 4.74
N LEU A 67 -3.00 -0.45 3.73
CA LEU A 67 -3.74 0.38 2.78
C LEU A 67 -4.87 1.14 3.50
N VAL A 68 -5.65 0.46 4.35
CA VAL A 68 -6.68 1.12 5.17
C VAL A 68 -6.04 2.17 6.10
N THR A 69 -4.93 1.83 6.75
CA THR A 69 -4.18 2.79 7.58
C THR A 69 -3.70 4.00 6.79
N LEU A 70 -3.12 3.81 5.60
CA LEU A 70 -2.65 4.89 4.74
C LEU A 70 -3.78 5.84 4.36
N LEU A 71 -4.93 5.31 3.97
CA LEU A 71 -6.11 6.11 3.63
C LEU A 71 -6.67 6.87 4.85
N TYR A 72 -6.71 6.23 6.02
CA TYR A 72 -7.10 6.89 7.27
C TYR A 72 -6.18 8.08 7.61
N LEU A 73 -4.86 7.91 7.53
CA LEU A 73 -3.90 8.99 7.79
C LEU A 73 -4.00 10.11 6.75
N SER A 74 -4.32 9.76 5.49
CA SER A 74 -4.58 10.75 4.44
C SER A 74 -5.81 11.60 4.77
N LEU A 75 -6.87 10.99 5.31
CA LEU A 75 -8.06 11.74 5.78
C LEU A 75 -7.74 12.67 6.95
N LYS A 76 -6.89 12.25 7.89
CA LYS A 76 -6.44 13.12 8.98
C LYS A 76 -5.69 14.36 8.48
N LEU A 77 -4.87 14.22 7.43
CA LEU A 77 -4.23 15.37 6.78
C LEU A 77 -5.23 16.30 6.08
N ILE A 78 -6.27 15.74 5.44
CA ILE A 78 -7.36 16.52 4.82
C ILE A 78 -8.17 17.28 5.88
N GLU A 79 -8.47 16.66 7.02
CA GLU A 79 -9.13 17.31 8.16
C GLU A 79 -8.28 18.45 8.73
N ALA A 80 -6.97 18.23 8.90
CA ALA A 80 -6.03 19.25 9.34
C ALA A 80 -5.93 20.43 8.35
N ALA A 81 -6.23 20.19 7.07
CA ALA A 81 -6.34 21.24 6.05
C ALA A 81 -7.69 22.00 6.07
N GLY A 82 -8.60 21.67 7.00
CA GLY A 82 -9.91 22.33 7.17
C GLY A 82 -11.02 21.75 6.30
N ILE A 83 -10.82 20.59 5.67
CA ILE A 83 -11.82 19.92 4.83
C ILE A 83 -12.48 18.80 5.64
N SER A 84 -13.80 18.80 5.74
CA SER A 84 -14.53 17.82 6.54
C SER A 84 -14.35 16.37 6.04
N GLU A 85 -14.32 15.42 6.99
CA GLU A 85 -14.15 13.98 6.73
C GLU A 85 -15.17 13.43 5.72
N ASN A 86 -16.43 13.85 5.82
CA ASN A 86 -17.51 13.47 4.89
C ASN A 86 -17.22 13.86 3.43
N ASN A 87 -16.38 14.87 3.22
CA ASN A 87 -15.88 15.23 1.89
C ASN A 87 -14.53 14.58 1.57
N GLY A 88 -13.74 14.19 2.58
CA GLY A 88 -12.38 13.69 2.43
C GLY A 88 -12.27 12.46 1.55
N LEU A 89 -13.04 11.39 1.82
CA LEU A 89 -12.97 10.19 0.97
C LEU A 89 -13.48 10.47 -0.44
N ARG A 90 -14.51 11.32 -0.57
CA ARG A 90 -15.07 11.73 -1.86
C ARG A 90 -14.03 12.43 -2.74
N ILE A 91 -13.20 13.30 -2.18
CA ILE A 91 -12.16 14.02 -2.94
C ILE A 91 -10.93 13.16 -3.22
N LEU A 92 -10.59 12.23 -2.32
CA LEU A 92 -9.43 11.35 -2.50
C LEU A 92 -9.72 10.17 -3.43
N LYS A 93 -10.98 9.73 -3.53
CA LYS A 93 -11.35 8.54 -4.31
C LYS A 93 -10.86 8.58 -5.77
N PRO A 94 -11.07 9.66 -6.56
CA PRO A 94 -10.57 9.71 -7.93
C PRO A 94 -9.03 9.58 -8.02
N LEU A 95 -8.30 10.15 -7.05
CA LEU A 95 -6.84 10.04 -6.99
C LEU A 95 -6.39 8.61 -6.66
N ILE A 96 -7.08 7.94 -5.72
CA ILE A 96 -6.80 6.55 -5.33
C ILE A 96 -7.07 5.61 -6.52
N ASP A 97 -8.23 5.72 -7.15
CA ASP A 97 -8.61 4.88 -8.29
C ASP A 97 -7.64 5.09 -9.47
N GLY A 98 -7.25 6.34 -9.74
CA GLY A 98 -6.25 6.68 -10.75
C GLY A 98 -4.88 6.06 -10.45
N THR A 99 -4.46 6.06 -9.18
CA THR A 99 -3.20 5.44 -8.74
C THR A 99 -3.23 3.92 -8.94
N LEU A 100 -4.31 3.25 -8.56
CA LEU A 100 -4.49 1.81 -8.78
C LEU A 100 -4.47 1.46 -10.27
N SER A 101 -5.20 2.21 -11.10
CA SER A 101 -5.16 2.06 -12.56
C SER A 101 -3.75 2.25 -13.13
N ASN A 102 -2.97 3.21 -12.62
CA ASN A 102 -1.60 3.40 -13.09
C ASN A 102 -0.69 2.23 -12.71
N ILE A 103 -0.82 1.70 -11.49
CA ILE A 103 -0.07 0.52 -11.04
C ILE A 103 -0.37 -0.67 -11.96
N GLU A 104 -1.62 -0.90 -12.32
CA GLU A 104 -2.01 -1.97 -13.24
C GLU A 104 -1.42 -1.78 -14.65
N LYS A 105 -1.44 -0.55 -15.17
CA LYS A 105 -1.00 -0.25 -16.54
C LYS A 105 0.52 -0.23 -16.73
N VAL A 106 1.26 0.34 -15.77
CA VAL A 106 2.70 0.59 -15.92
C VAL A 106 3.57 -0.11 -14.87
N GLY A 107 2.98 -0.75 -13.87
CA GLY A 107 3.67 -1.40 -12.76
C GLY A 107 3.97 -0.45 -11.59
N ILE A 108 4.17 -1.04 -10.39
CA ILE A 108 4.32 -0.33 -9.11
C ILE A 108 5.38 0.78 -9.16
N THR A 109 6.61 0.45 -9.59
CA THR A 109 7.72 1.41 -9.60
C THR A 109 7.49 2.56 -10.58
N LYS A 110 6.96 2.29 -11.77
CA LYS A 110 6.75 3.31 -12.80
C LYS A 110 5.53 4.20 -12.52
N ALA A 111 4.55 3.68 -11.76
CA ALA A 111 3.35 4.41 -11.39
C ALA A 111 3.60 5.54 -10.37
N LEU A 112 4.76 5.52 -9.68
CA LEU A 112 5.13 6.60 -8.76
C LEU A 112 5.18 7.95 -9.49
N THR A 113 4.58 8.97 -8.89
CA THR A 113 4.68 10.38 -9.30
C THR A 113 4.79 11.26 -8.06
N GLY A 114 4.88 12.58 -8.23
CA GLY A 114 4.83 13.55 -7.14
C GLY A 114 6.19 14.14 -6.78
N PRO A 115 6.29 14.85 -5.64
CA PRO A 115 7.46 15.66 -5.31
C PRO A 115 8.73 14.82 -5.13
N ILE A 116 8.65 13.64 -4.50
CA ILE A 116 9.82 12.76 -4.33
C ILE A 116 10.33 12.24 -5.67
N ASP A 117 9.42 11.82 -6.57
CA ASP A 117 9.77 11.34 -7.92
C ASP A 117 10.54 12.39 -8.73
N ARG A 118 10.21 13.68 -8.54
CA ARG A 118 10.86 14.81 -9.22
C ARG A 118 12.02 15.44 -8.44
N GLY A 119 12.32 14.96 -7.23
CA GLY A 119 13.35 15.56 -6.37
C GLY A 119 12.99 16.97 -5.86
N ASP A 120 11.71 17.29 -5.74
CA ASP A 120 11.17 18.57 -5.28
C ASP A 120 11.25 18.68 -3.75
N ILE A 121 12.43 19.12 -3.28
CA ILE A 121 12.77 19.24 -1.87
C ILE A 121 11.94 20.33 -1.17
N GLU A 122 11.75 21.47 -1.83
CA GLU A 122 11.03 22.61 -1.26
C GLU A 122 9.58 22.23 -0.91
N THR A 123 8.91 21.50 -1.80
CA THR A 123 7.55 20.99 -1.53
C THR A 123 7.53 20.07 -0.31
N ILE A 124 8.52 19.18 -0.14
CA ILE A 124 8.60 18.28 1.02
C ILE A 124 8.83 19.05 2.32
N GLU A 125 9.70 20.05 2.32
CA GLU A 125 9.94 20.91 3.50
C GLU A 125 8.68 21.68 3.89
N ARG A 126 7.96 22.23 2.91
CA ARG A 126 6.69 22.93 3.14
C ARG A 126 5.60 22.00 3.68
N HIS A 127 5.49 20.77 3.16
CA HIS A 127 4.59 19.76 3.71
C HIS A 127 4.93 19.49 5.18
N LEU A 128 6.20 19.24 5.51
CA LEU A 128 6.62 18.97 6.88
C LEU A 128 6.37 20.15 7.82
N SER A 129 6.55 21.38 7.34
CA SER A 129 6.22 22.58 8.11
C SER A 129 4.73 22.64 8.46
N GLU A 130 3.85 22.48 7.48
CA GLU A 130 2.39 22.50 7.70
C GLU A 130 1.94 21.36 8.61
N ILE A 131 2.47 20.15 8.40
CA ILE A 131 2.13 18.98 9.22
C ILE A 131 2.58 19.18 10.66
N ARG A 132 3.79 19.73 10.91
CA ARG A 132 4.24 20.05 12.27
C ARG A 132 3.32 21.02 13.00
N THR A 133 2.72 21.96 12.28
CA THR A 133 1.81 22.95 12.87
C THR A 133 0.41 22.40 13.10
N LYS A 134 -0.12 21.60 12.16
CA LYS A 134 -1.56 21.25 12.14
C LYS A 134 -1.87 19.79 12.52
N ALA A 135 -0.90 18.89 12.36
CA ALA A 135 -1.03 17.46 12.67
C ALA A 135 0.34 16.87 13.11
N PRO A 136 0.95 17.40 14.19
CA PRO A 136 2.31 17.05 14.61
C PRO A 136 2.52 15.54 14.83
N GLU A 137 1.49 14.82 15.25
CA GLU A 137 1.49 13.37 15.43
C GLU A 137 1.74 12.59 14.13
N LEU A 138 1.48 13.19 12.97
CA LEU A 138 1.65 12.56 11.65
C LEU A 138 3.05 12.76 11.06
N VAL A 139 3.88 13.63 11.65
CA VAL A 139 5.21 13.98 11.11
C VAL A 139 6.09 12.75 10.92
N SER A 140 6.20 11.91 11.95
CA SER A 140 7.06 10.71 11.91
C SER A 140 6.61 9.72 10.82
N THR A 141 5.30 9.52 10.70
CA THR A 141 4.73 8.63 9.69
C THR A 141 4.90 9.17 8.27
N TYR A 142 4.64 10.47 8.06
CA TYR A 142 4.87 11.12 6.76
C TYR A 142 6.33 11.00 6.33
N LYS A 143 7.27 11.25 7.26
CA LYS A 143 8.71 11.08 7.04
C LYS A 143 9.06 9.64 6.67
N SER A 144 8.47 8.67 7.36
CA SER A 144 8.68 7.23 7.09
C SER A 144 8.26 6.84 5.68
N PHE A 145 7.07 7.27 5.23
CA PHE A 145 6.60 6.99 3.87
C PHE A 145 7.48 7.67 2.83
N GLY A 146 7.83 8.94 3.06
CA GLY A 146 8.73 9.66 2.18
C GLY A 146 10.08 8.96 2.05
N PHE A 147 10.67 8.50 3.16
CA PHE A 147 11.96 7.82 3.16
C PHE A 147 11.95 6.55 2.28
N HIS A 148 10.94 5.70 2.41
CA HIS A 148 10.83 4.50 1.56
C HIS A 148 10.47 4.83 0.10
N THR A 149 9.79 5.96 -0.14
CA THR A 149 9.45 6.40 -1.51
C THR A 149 10.70 6.81 -2.30
N ILE A 150 11.76 7.27 -1.63
CA ILE A 150 13.05 7.59 -2.27
C ILE A 150 13.60 6.38 -3.00
N ASP A 151 13.58 5.20 -2.38
CA ASP A 151 14.11 3.97 -2.98
C ASP A 151 13.34 3.56 -4.24
N ILE A 152 12.02 3.82 -4.26
CA ILE A 152 11.18 3.60 -5.45
C ILE A 152 11.57 4.57 -6.58
N ALA A 153 11.76 5.86 -6.26
CA ALA A 153 12.16 6.87 -7.26
C ALA A 153 13.57 6.62 -7.82
N ILE A 154 14.50 6.13 -7.00
CA ILE A 154 15.82 5.66 -7.45
C ILE A 154 15.67 4.45 -8.38
N ALA A 155 14.88 3.44 -7.97
CA ALA A 155 14.66 2.25 -8.78
C ALA A 155 13.95 2.56 -10.13
N LYS A 156 13.13 3.62 -10.16
CA LYS A 156 12.51 4.16 -11.39
C LYS A 156 13.52 4.89 -12.28
N GLY A 157 14.62 5.39 -11.72
CA GLY A 157 15.65 6.16 -12.42
C GLY A 157 15.32 7.64 -12.62
N THR A 158 14.32 8.17 -11.91
CA THR A 158 13.88 9.58 -12.03
C THR A 158 14.57 10.51 -11.03
N LEU A 159 15.08 9.96 -9.92
CA LEU A 159 15.68 10.74 -8.84
C LEU A 159 17.21 10.72 -8.91
N SER A 160 17.83 11.90 -8.96
CA SER A 160 19.28 12.02 -8.89
C SER A 160 19.82 11.63 -7.51
N GLU A 161 21.05 11.12 -7.46
CA GLU A 161 21.72 10.76 -6.20
C GLU A 161 21.81 11.95 -5.22
N LEU A 162 22.10 13.16 -5.74
CA LEU A 162 22.16 14.37 -4.94
C LEU A 162 20.78 14.71 -4.32
N SER A 163 19.72 14.63 -5.10
CA SER A 163 18.35 14.86 -4.62
C SER A 163 17.93 13.80 -3.61
N ALA A 164 18.27 12.53 -3.84
CA ALA A 164 18.00 11.44 -2.91
C ALA A 164 18.68 11.65 -1.56
N GLN A 165 19.97 12.04 -1.55
CA GLN A 165 20.70 12.34 -0.31
C GLN A 165 20.08 13.49 0.48
N ARG A 166 19.66 14.55 -0.20
CA ARG A 166 18.99 15.70 0.45
C ARG A 166 17.64 15.29 1.03
N LEU A 167 16.83 14.54 0.27
CA LEU A 167 15.54 14.03 0.74
C LEU A 167 15.71 13.10 1.95
N ARG A 168 16.70 12.20 1.95
CA ARG A 168 16.99 11.33 3.11
C ARG A 168 17.27 12.13 4.38
N LYS A 169 18.10 13.18 4.31
CA LYS A 169 18.37 14.06 5.46
C LYS A 169 17.11 14.71 6.04
N ILE A 170 16.18 15.11 5.18
CA ILE A 170 14.93 15.76 5.61
C ILE A 170 13.96 14.73 6.19
N LEU A 171 13.91 13.53 5.61
CA LEU A 171 12.95 12.46 5.89
C LEU A 171 13.46 11.41 6.91
N GLU A 172 14.70 11.51 7.37
CA GLU A 172 15.28 10.63 8.41
C GLU A 172 14.46 10.65 9.70
N LYS A 173 14.13 9.49 10.25
CA LYS A 173 13.47 9.39 11.57
C LYS A 173 14.40 9.93 12.65
N GLN A 174 13.88 10.84 13.48
CA GLN A 174 14.45 11.11 14.80
C GLN A 174 13.85 10.13 15.80
#